data_AF-A0A937TEC2-F1
#
_entry.id   AF-A0A937TEC2-F1
#
_cell.length_a   1.000
_cell.length_b   1.000
_cell.length_c   1.000
_cell.angle_alpha   90.00
_cell.angle_beta   90.00
_cell.angle_gamma   90.00
#
_symmetry.space_group_name_H-M   'P 1'
#
loop_
_entity.id
_entity.type
_entity.pdbx_description
1 polymer ?
#
loop_
_entity_poly.entity_id
_entity_poly.type
_entity_poly.pdbx_seq_one_letter_code
_entity_poly.pdbx_strand_id
1 'polypeptide(L)'
;MDYRLFLSTFLLIFLAELGDKTQLAALTRTAAADGSKWTVFLAASAALVLSTLIAVLIGEGLSKLIAPRTIKITAGILFVLFGLLILKGVFMPATASAEAITPAPLARVVLKLAAEFEHAAAADYRALAERTSDPALAELFRALEQEEAAHLAHIEQADMDHGETKMAEAVADVDADRDRLAHDVAEALDVELSHAIEHEQATAEFYAGLAGTTPIAALKQTFLALAREEESHVARLKAYADRS
;
A
#
# COMPACT_ATOMS: atom_id res chain seq x y z
N MET A 1 39.23 0.61 -9.70
CA MET A 1 38.04 1.40 -9.32
C MET A 1 38.48 2.83 -9.14
N ASP A 2 37.83 3.79 -9.82
CA ASP A 2 38.10 5.21 -9.60
C ASP A 2 37.43 5.64 -8.29
N TYR A 3 38.20 5.60 -7.20
CA TYR A 3 37.69 5.85 -5.84
C TYR A 3 37.08 7.24 -5.67
N ARG A 4 37.51 8.22 -6.49
CA ARG A 4 36.95 9.58 -6.46
C ARG A 4 35.54 9.60 -7.04
N LEU A 5 35.31 8.89 -8.15
CA LEU A 5 34.00 8.75 -8.75
C LEU A 5 33.04 7.98 -7.84
N PHE A 6 33.52 6.88 -7.25
CA PHE A 6 32.74 6.11 -6.29
C PHE A 6 32.32 6.96 -5.09
N LEU A 7 33.27 7.63 -4.43
CA LEU A 7 32.98 8.39 -3.21
C LEU A 7 32.08 9.61 -3.48
N SER A 8 32.28 10.31 -4.59
CA SER A 8 31.43 11.44 -4.97
C SER A 8 30.00 11.02 -5.29
N THR A 9 29.82 9.91 -6.03
CA THR A 9 28.51 9.37 -6.36
C THR A 9 27.81 8.83 -5.11
N PHE A 10 28.54 8.10 -4.26
CA PHE A 10 28.05 7.61 -2.98
C PHE A 10 27.58 8.77 -2.10
N LEU A 11 28.40 9.80 -1.89
CA LEU A 11 28.04 10.95 -1.06
C LEU A 11 26.85 11.72 -1.63
N LEU A 12 26.79 11.89 -2.96
CA LEU A 12 25.68 12.58 -3.62
C LEU A 12 24.35 11.86 -3.38
N ILE A 13 24.31 10.54 -3.63
CA ILE A 13 23.10 9.73 -3.45
C ILE A 13 22.77 9.60 -1.97
N PHE A 14 23.77 9.34 -1.12
CA PHE A 14 23.57 9.22 0.31
C PHE A 14 22.96 10.49 0.91
N LEU A 15 23.48 11.67 0.59
CA LEU A 15 22.91 12.95 1.05
C LEU A 15 21.52 13.23 0.46
N ALA A 16 21.28 12.85 -0.80
CA ALA A 16 19.98 13.06 -1.44
C ALA A 16 18.87 12.18 -0.83
N GLU A 17 19.24 10.97 -0.42
CA GLU A 17 18.31 9.99 0.17
C GLU A 17 18.19 10.17 1.70
N LEU A 18 19.15 10.82 2.37
CA LEU A 18 19.18 10.91 3.83
C LEU A 18 17.95 11.65 4.38
N GLY A 19 17.14 10.93 5.16
CA GLY A 19 15.94 11.49 5.78
C GLY A 19 14.72 11.53 4.85
N ASP A 20 14.75 10.79 3.74
CA ASP A 20 13.56 10.59 2.92
C ASP A 20 12.44 9.89 3.71
N LYS A 21 11.19 10.17 3.32
CA LYS A 21 9.99 9.60 3.92
C LYS A 21 10.00 8.08 3.89
N THR A 22 10.61 7.46 2.87
CA THR A 22 10.74 6.00 2.79
C THR A 22 11.63 5.44 3.91
N GLN A 23 12.69 6.15 4.31
CA GLN A 23 13.55 5.76 5.43
C GLN A 23 12.84 5.88 6.76
N LEU A 24 12.05 6.95 6.95
CA LEU A 24 11.21 7.11 8.14
C LEU A 24 10.14 6.02 8.22
N ALA A 25 9.48 5.69 7.10
CA ALA A 25 8.50 4.59 7.05
C ALA A 25 9.14 3.23 7.36
N ALA A 26 10.35 2.96 6.87
CA ALA A 26 11.10 1.75 7.18
C ALA A 26 11.49 1.69 8.67
N LEU A 27 11.91 2.82 9.26
CA LEU A 27 12.20 2.92 10.69
C LEU A 27 10.94 2.68 11.54
N THR A 28 9.79 3.26 11.17
CA THR A 28 8.52 3.04 11.87
C THR A 28 8.07 1.59 11.76
N ARG A 29 8.16 0.95 10.58
CA ARG A 29 7.89 -0.49 10.45
C ARG A 29 8.84 -1.36 11.27
N THR A 30 10.12 -0.99 11.34
CA THR A 30 11.10 -1.72 12.17
C THR A 30 10.83 -1.55 13.67
N ALA A 31 10.25 -0.41 14.06
CA ALA A 31 9.86 -0.13 15.45
C ALA A 31 8.53 -0.78 15.83
N ALA A 32 7.64 -1.03 14.86
CA ALA A 32 6.32 -1.62 15.06
C ALA A 32 6.30 -3.15 14.91
N ALA A 33 7.20 -3.75 14.12
CA ALA A 33 7.27 -5.19 13.94
C ALA A 33 8.11 -5.86 15.04
N ASP A 34 7.57 -6.91 15.67
CA ASP A 34 8.33 -7.80 16.58
C ASP A 34 9.33 -8.72 15.83
N GLY A 35 9.40 -8.60 14.50
CA GLY A 35 10.34 -9.31 13.64
C GLY A 35 11.80 -8.83 13.77
N SER A 36 12.74 -9.70 13.36
CA SER A 36 14.18 -9.40 13.34
C SER A 36 14.48 -8.12 12.54
N LYS A 37 14.97 -7.08 13.24
CA LYS A 37 15.42 -5.78 12.65
C LYS A 37 16.32 -5.94 11.42
N TRP A 38 17.05 -7.05 11.36
CA TRP A 38 17.92 -7.41 10.24
C TRP A 38 17.15 -7.74 8.96
N THR A 39 15.96 -8.35 9.06
CA THR A 39 15.13 -8.69 7.90
C THR A 39 14.62 -7.43 7.21
N VAL A 40 14.06 -6.48 7.97
CA VAL A 40 13.55 -5.21 7.42
C VAL A 40 14.70 -4.39 6.83
N PHE A 41 15.85 -4.35 7.53
CA PHE A 41 17.05 -3.69 7.02
C PHE A 41 17.53 -4.29 5.69
N LEU A 42 17.62 -5.63 5.59
CA LEU A 42 18.07 -6.32 4.38
C LEU A 42 17.08 -6.14 3.23
N ALA A 43 15.78 -6.23 3.50
CA ALA A 43 14.75 -6.03 2.48
C ALA A 43 14.77 -4.60 1.94
N ALA A 44 14.80 -3.58 2.82
CA ALA A 44 14.89 -2.18 2.41
C ALA A 44 16.19 -1.87 1.66
N SER A 45 17.32 -2.42 2.12
CA SER A 45 18.61 -2.27 1.45
C SER A 45 18.62 -2.91 0.06
N ALA A 46 18.08 -4.12 -0.06
CA ALA A 46 17.98 -4.83 -1.34
C ALA A 46 17.06 -4.08 -2.32
N ALA A 47 15.92 -3.58 -1.85
CA ALA A 47 15.01 -2.77 -2.65
C ALA A 47 15.68 -1.48 -3.15
N LEU A 48 16.45 -0.79 -2.30
CA LEU A 48 17.18 0.42 -2.68
C LEU A 48 18.26 0.11 -3.73
N VAL A 49 19.04 -0.95 -3.53
CA VAL A 49 20.07 -1.38 -4.49
C VAL A 49 19.44 -1.73 -5.84
N LEU A 50 18.35 -2.50 -5.83
CA LEU A 50 17.67 -2.92 -7.05
C LEU A 50 17.05 -1.73 -7.79
N SER A 51 16.37 -0.84 -7.07
CA SER A 51 15.79 0.40 -7.63
C SER A 51 16.87 1.28 -8.25
N THR A 52 17.98 1.49 -7.54
CA THR A 52 19.12 2.27 -8.04
C THR A 52 19.74 1.62 -9.28
N LEU A 53 19.89 0.30 -9.28
CA LEU A 53 20.43 -0.44 -10.42
C LEU A 53 19.54 -0.26 -11.66
N ILE A 54 18.23 -0.41 -11.52
CA ILE A 54 17.27 -0.21 -12.61
C ILE A 54 17.36 1.23 -13.12
N ALA A 55 17.37 2.22 -12.22
CA ALA A 55 17.46 3.64 -12.58
C ALA A 55 18.75 3.96 -13.36
N VAL A 56 19.89 3.41 -12.93
CA VAL A 56 21.18 3.59 -13.61
C VAL A 56 21.18 2.91 -14.98
N LEU A 57 20.66 1.68 -15.11
CA LEU A 57 20.60 0.98 -16.39
C LEU A 57 19.70 1.71 -17.40
N ILE A 58 18.53 2.17 -16.96
CA ILE A 58 17.63 2.97 -17.79
C ILE A 58 18.29 4.31 -18.15
N GLY A 59 18.91 4.99 -17.19
CA GLY A 59 19.60 6.25 -17.40
C GLY A 59 20.77 6.14 -18.38
N GLU A 60 21.56 5.07 -18.26
CA GLU A 60 22.64 4.76 -19.20
C GLU A 60 22.07 4.48 -20.60
N GLY A 61 21.03 3.65 -20.70
CA GLY A 61 20.33 3.38 -21.96
C GLY A 61 19.83 4.68 -22.61
N LEU A 62 19.14 5.52 -21.84
CA LEU A 62 18.59 6.79 -22.32
C LEU A 62 19.70 7.76 -22.75
N SER A 63 20.84 7.78 -22.04
CA SER A 63 21.98 8.63 -22.39
C SER A 63 22.64 8.27 -23.73
N LYS A 64 22.46 7.02 -24.20
CA LYS A 64 22.93 6.56 -25.51
C LYS A 64 22.00 7.01 -26.65
N LEU A 65 20.70 7.19 -26.37
CA LEU A 65 19.71 7.63 -27.35
C LEU A 65 19.49 9.15 -27.37
N ILE A 66 19.63 9.83 -26.23
CA ILE A 66 19.28 11.24 -26.04
C ILE A 66 20.48 12.01 -25.53
N ALA A 67 20.73 13.19 -26.12
CA ALA A 67 21.81 14.06 -25.69
C ALA A 67 21.71 14.40 -24.19
N PRO A 68 22.82 14.29 -23.41
CA PRO A 68 22.80 14.54 -21.96
C PRO A 68 22.28 15.93 -21.57
N ARG A 69 22.46 16.93 -22.44
CA ARG A 69 21.95 18.28 -22.24
C ARG A 69 20.41 18.30 -22.21
N THR A 70 19.76 17.57 -23.11
CA THR A 70 18.30 17.48 -23.17
C THR A 70 17.76 16.80 -21.92
N ILE A 71 18.39 15.71 -21.48
CA ILE A 71 18.02 15.01 -20.25
C ILE A 71 18.06 15.97 -19.05
N LYS A 72 19.15 16.73 -18.88
CA LYS A 72 19.29 17.70 -17.78
C LYS A 72 18.24 18.81 -17.81
N ILE A 73 17.97 19.37 -18.99
CA ILE A 73 16.98 20.45 -19.14
C ILE A 73 15.58 19.92 -18.83
N THR A 74 15.21 18.77 -19.40
CA THR A 74 13.90 18.16 -19.16
C THR A 74 13.71 17.79 -17.69
N ALA A 75 14.72 17.19 -17.04
CA ALA A 75 14.68 16.89 -15.62
C ALA A 75 14.50 18.16 -14.76
N GLY A 76 15.20 19.24 -15.10
CA GLY A 76 15.04 20.53 -14.40
C GLY A 76 13.64 21.14 -14.57
N ILE A 77 13.07 21.07 -15.79
CA ILE A 77 11.70 21.54 -16.05
C ILE A 77 10.69 20.72 -15.25
N LEU A 78 10.81 19.39 -15.27
CA LEU A 78 9.94 18.50 -14.51
C LEU A 78 10.06 18.76 -13.00
N PHE A 79 11.27 18.96 -12.49
CA PHE A 79 11.51 19.28 -11.08
C PHE A 79 10.79 20.57 -10.66
N VAL A 80 10.92 21.65 -11.44
CA VAL A 80 10.22 22.92 -11.16
C VAL A 80 8.70 22.75 -11.28
N LEU A 81 8.23 22.04 -12.32
CA LEU A 81 6.80 21.78 -12.52
C LEU A 81 6.20 21.01 -11.33
N PHE A 82 6.78 19.88 -10.93
CA PHE A 82 6.32 19.11 -9.78
C PHE A 82 6.43 19.92 -8.48
N GLY A 83 7.53 20.66 -8.29
CA GLY A 83 7.67 21.56 -7.16
C GLY A 83 6.54 22.59 -7.06
N LEU A 84 6.19 23.22 -8.19
CA LEU A 84 5.08 24.18 -8.26
C LEU A 84 3.70 23.52 -8.06
N LEU A 85 3.49 22.32 -8.60
CA LEU A 85 2.25 21.58 -8.40
C LEU A 85 2.04 21.20 -6.93
N ILE A 86 3.09 20.71 -6.26
CA ILE A 86 3.07 20.41 -4.82
C ILE A 86 2.83 21.69 -4.02
N LEU A 87 3.54 22.77 -4.34
CA LEU A 87 3.38 24.05 -3.67
C LEU A 87 1.96 24.60 -3.81
N LYS A 88 1.38 24.52 -5.02
CA LYS A 88 -0.01 24.89 -5.28
C LYS A 88 -0.99 24.05 -4.44
N GLY A 89 -0.76 22.75 -4.32
CA GLY A 89 -1.60 21.86 -3.49
C GLY A 89 -1.57 22.22 -2.00
N VAL A 90 -0.46 22.77 -1.50
CA VAL A 90 -0.35 23.25 -0.12
C VAL A 90 -1.11 24.56 0.10
N PHE A 91 -1.08 25.50 -0.86
CA PHE A 91 -1.70 26.82 -0.70
C PHE A 91 -3.15 26.92 -1.17
N MET A 92 -3.57 26.06 -2.11
CA MET A 92 -4.95 25.94 -2.57
C MET A 92 -5.42 24.51 -2.30
N PRO A 93 -5.86 24.19 -1.08
CA PRO A 93 -6.62 22.97 -0.86
C PRO A 93 -7.87 23.07 -1.74
N ALA A 94 -7.98 22.21 -2.75
CA ALA A 94 -9.10 22.23 -3.67
C ALA A 94 -10.40 21.98 -2.90
N THR A 95 -11.24 23.01 -2.77
CA THR A 95 -12.66 22.84 -2.43
C THR A 95 -13.35 22.35 -3.69
N ALA A 96 -13.23 21.06 -3.99
CA ALA A 96 -13.90 20.46 -5.14
C ALA A 96 -15.32 20.05 -4.74
N SER A 97 -16.30 20.70 -5.37
CA SER A 97 -17.72 20.39 -5.27
C SER A 97 -17.99 18.93 -5.68
N ALA A 98 -18.94 18.32 -4.97
CA ALA A 98 -19.49 17.00 -5.29
C ALA A 98 -20.23 17.05 -6.64
N GLU A 99 -19.53 16.72 -7.72
CA GLU A 99 -20.15 16.38 -8.98
C GLU A 99 -19.49 15.10 -9.48
N ALA A 100 -20.32 14.13 -9.90
CA ALA A 100 -19.94 12.77 -10.23
C ALA A 100 -18.76 12.73 -11.23
N ILE A 101 -17.55 12.51 -10.71
CA ILE A 101 -16.36 12.29 -11.52
C ILE A 101 -16.31 10.79 -11.79
N THR A 102 -16.57 10.38 -13.03
CA THR A 102 -16.22 9.06 -13.53
C THR A 102 -14.81 8.70 -13.04
N PRO A 103 -14.57 7.59 -12.30
CA PRO A 103 -13.28 7.31 -11.73
C PRO A 103 -12.29 7.17 -12.89
N ALA A 104 -11.33 8.09 -12.90
CA ALA A 104 -10.17 8.04 -13.77
C ALA A 104 -9.52 6.64 -13.67
N PRO A 105 -8.79 6.17 -14.69
CA PRO A 105 -8.22 4.82 -14.71
C PRO A 105 -7.43 4.44 -13.44
N LEU A 106 -6.75 5.41 -12.82
CA LEU A 106 -6.07 5.21 -11.53
C LEU A 106 -7.03 4.90 -10.37
N ALA A 107 -8.17 5.59 -10.30
CA ALA A 107 -9.17 5.35 -9.27
C ALA A 107 -9.78 3.95 -9.40
N ARG A 108 -9.97 3.44 -10.63
CA ARG A 108 -10.42 2.05 -10.85
C ARG A 108 -9.40 1.02 -10.41
N VAL A 109 -8.10 1.28 -10.66
CA VAL A 109 -7.03 0.41 -10.14
C VAL A 109 -7.05 0.36 -8.62
N VAL A 110 -7.22 1.52 -7.96
CA VAL A 110 -7.29 1.58 -6.50
C VAL A 110 -8.55 0.90 -5.96
N LEU A 111 -9.71 1.05 -6.60
CA LEU A 111 -10.94 0.35 -6.22
C LEU A 111 -10.83 -1.16 -6.39
N LYS A 112 -10.18 -1.64 -7.46
CA LYS A 112 -9.92 -3.08 -7.64
C LYS A 112 -8.98 -3.63 -6.59
N LEU A 113 -7.93 -2.88 -6.28
CA LEU A 113 -7.00 -3.26 -5.23
C LEU A 113 -7.71 -3.31 -3.86
N ALA A 114 -8.58 -2.34 -3.57
CA ALA A 114 -9.43 -2.35 -2.37
C ALA A 114 -10.33 -3.60 -2.35
N ALA A 115 -11.02 -3.91 -3.45
CA ALA A 115 -11.85 -5.11 -3.57
C ALA A 115 -11.04 -6.41 -3.34
N GLU A 116 -9.80 -6.49 -3.81
CA GLU A 116 -8.92 -7.64 -3.54
C GLU A 116 -8.59 -7.78 -2.05
N PHE A 117 -8.38 -6.66 -1.34
CA PHE A 117 -8.20 -6.67 0.12
C PHE A 117 -9.47 -7.14 0.85
N GLU A 118 -10.64 -6.57 0.53
CA GLU A 118 -11.91 -6.98 1.15
C GLU A 118 -12.21 -8.48 0.94
N HIS A 119 -11.99 -8.96 -0.28
CA HIS A 119 -12.21 -10.37 -0.60
C HIS A 119 -11.23 -11.28 0.15
N ALA A 120 -9.97 -10.87 0.29
CA ALA A 120 -8.97 -11.63 1.06
C ALA A 120 -9.33 -11.67 2.55
N ALA A 121 -9.69 -10.53 3.15
CA ALA A 121 -10.10 -10.43 4.55
C ALA A 121 -11.33 -11.31 4.86
N ALA A 122 -12.36 -11.26 4.01
CA ALA A 122 -13.55 -12.12 4.16
C ALA A 122 -13.20 -13.62 4.12
N ALA A 123 -12.29 -14.03 3.23
CA ALA A 123 -11.85 -15.42 3.13
C ALA A 123 -11.05 -15.86 4.36
N ASP A 124 -10.18 -15.00 4.87
CA ASP A 124 -9.37 -15.26 6.06
C ASP A 124 -10.26 -15.37 7.30
N TYR A 125 -11.23 -14.47 7.48
CA TYR A 125 -12.19 -14.56 8.59
C TYR A 125 -13.05 -15.81 8.56
N ARG A 126 -13.49 -16.25 7.37
CA ARG A 126 -14.20 -17.52 7.21
C ARG A 126 -13.33 -18.69 7.69
N ALA A 127 -12.07 -18.74 7.25
CA ALA A 127 -11.14 -19.80 7.63
C ALA A 127 -10.85 -19.79 9.14
N LEU A 128 -10.70 -18.62 9.75
CA LEU A 128 -10.50 -18.46 11.18
C LEU A 128 -11.74 -18.88 12.00
N ALA A 129 -12.93 -18.54 11.53
CA ALA A 129 -14.19 -18.92 12.15
C ALA A 129 -14.44 -20.44 12.14
N GLU A 130 -13.97 -21.16 11.12
CA GLU A 130 -14.08 -22.61 11.01
C GLU A 130 -13.06 -23.37 11.87
N ARG A 131 -11.90 -22.74 12.15
CA ARG A 131 -10.78 -23.36 12.85
C ARG A 131 -10.80 -23.12 14.36
N THR A 132 -11.37 -22.00 14.81
CA THR A 132 -11.45 -21.70 16.24
C THR A 132 -12.43 -22.61 16.98
N SER A 133 -12.04 -23.07 18.16
CA SER A 133 -12.91 -23.84 19.07
C SER A 133 -13.71 -22.95 20.02
N ASP A 134 -13.40 -21.65 20.06
CA ASP A 134 -14.10 -20.69 20.91
C ASP A 134 -15.34 -20.15 20.19
N PRO A 135 -16.56 -20.43 20.70
CA PRO A 135 -17.79 -20.02 20.04
C PRO A 135 -17.97 -18.51 19.96
N ALA A 136 -17.45 -17.75 20.93
CA ALA A 136 -17.57 -16.29 20.93
C ALA A 136 -16.62 -15.67 19.89
N LEU A 137 -15.40 -16.21 19.76
CA LEU A 137 -14.46 -15.79 18.72
C LEU A 137 -14.95 -16.18 17.33
N ALA A 138 -15.53 -17.38 17.18
CA ALA A 138 -16.14 -17.81 15.92
C ALA A 138 -17.28 -16.88 15.48
N GLU A 139 -18.10 -16.42 16.43
CA GLU A 139 -19.17 -15.46 16.14
C GLU A 139 -18.61 -14.10 15.72
N LEU A 140 -17.56 -13.62 16.38
CA LEU A 140 -16.88 -12.38 16.00
C LEU A 140 -16.30 -12.47 14.57
N PHE A 141 -15.58 -13.53 14.23
CA PHE A 141 -15.02 -13.71 12.89
C PHE A 141 -16.10 -13.83 11.82
N ARG A 142 -17.22 -14.53 12.09
CA ARG A 142 -18.35 -14.56 11.13
C ARG A 142 -19.03 -13.20 10.95
N ALA A 143 -19.08 -12.37 11.99
CA ALA A 143 -19.58 -11.01 11.87
C ALA A 143 -18.66 -10.17 10.97
N LEU A 144 -17.34 -10.23 11.22
CA LEU A 144 -16.35 -9.53 10.38
C LEU A 144 -16.37 -10.02 8.93
N GLU A 145 -16.45 -11.34 8.68
CA GLU A 145 -16.63 -11.90 7.34
C GLU A 145 -17.82 -11.27 6.59
N GLN A 146 -18.96 -11.10 7.27
CA GLN A 146 -20.16 -10.52 6.65
C GLN A 146 -19.99 -9.03 6.36
N GLU A 147 -19.26 -8.31 7.20
CA GLU A 147 -18.94 -6.90 7.04
C GLU A 147 -18.02 -6.70 5.82
N GLU A 148 -16.93 -7.47 5.69
CA GLU A 148 -16.04 -7.38 4.52
C GLU A 148 -16.71 -7.81 3.22
N ALA A 149 -17.56 -8.83 3.27
CA ALA A 149 -18.36 -9.23 2.11
C ALA A 149 -19.33 -8.12 1.67
N ALA A 150 -19.83 -7.31 2.62
CA ALA A 150 -20.68 -6.16 2.32
C ALA A 150 -19.87 -4.99 1.74
N HIS A 151 -18.66 -4.73 2.23
CA HIS A 151 -17.73 -3.75 1.66
C HIS A 151 -17.38 -4.09 0.21
N LEU A 152 -17.03 -5.34 -0.06
CA LEU A 152 -16.76 -5.84 -1.40
C LEU A 152 -17.94 -5.58 -2.36
N ALA A 153 -19.15 -5.93 -1.94
CA ALA A 153 -20.35 -5.69 -2.76
C ALA A 153 -20.58 -4.20 -3.04
N HIS A 154 -20.23 -3.32 -2.11
CA HIS A 154 -20.32 -1.87 -2.29
C HIS A 154 -19.25 -1.33 -3.26
N ILE A 155 -18.02 -1.84 -3.18
CA ILE A 155 -16.91 -1.47 -4.07
C ILE A 155 -17.18 -1.96 -5.50
N GLU A 156 -17.66 -3.20 -5.66
CA GLU A 156 -18.02 -3.78 -6.97
C GLU A 156 -19.17 -3.00 -7.64
N GLN A 157 -20.19 -2.61 -6.87
CA GLN A 157 -21.26 -1.74 -7.38
C GLN A 157 -20.73 -0.38 -7.85
N ALA A 158 -19.72 0.17 -7.16
CA ALA A 158 -19.07 1.43 -7.55
C ALA A 158 -18.20 1.28 -8.82
N ASP A 159 -17.58 0.12 -9.06
CA ASP A 159 -16.80 -0.19 -10.28
C ASP A 159 -17.71 -0.42 -11.50
N MET A 160 -18.86 -1.11 -11.31
CA MET A 160 -19.81 -1.48 -12.37
C MET A 160 -20.51 -0.28 -13.03
N ASP A 161 -20.70 0.83 -12.32
CA ASP A 161 -21.32 2.05 -12.86
C ASP A 161 -20.41 2.81 -13.85
N HIS A 162 -19.16 2.35 -14.06
CA HIS A 162 -18.13 3.09 -14.78
C HIS A 162 -17.45 2.38 -15.97
N GLY A 163 -17.99 1.25 -16.43
CA GLY A 163 -17.71 0.68 -17.76
C GLY A 163 -16.40 -0.10 -17.87
N GLU A 164 -16.54 -1.37 -18.23
CA GLU A 164 -15.46 -2.32 -18.51
C GLU A 164 -14.61 -1.89 -19.71
N THR A 165 -13.28 -1.85 -19.58
CA THR A 165 -12.39 -2.24 -20.69
C THR A 165 -10.98 -2.61 -20.23
N LYS A 166 -10.64 -3.89 -20.39
CA LYS A 166 -9.30 -4.46 -20.67
C LYS A 166 -8.11 -3.99 -19.81
N MET A 167 -8.00 -4.56 -18.62
CA MET A 167 -6.72 -4.74 -17.91
C MET A 167 -6.65 -6.07 -17.13
N ALA A 168 -7.59 -6.98 -17.42
CA ALA A 168 -7.78 -8.25 -16.72
C ALA A 168 -6.74 -9.34 -17.07
N GLU A 169 -5.84 -9.10 -18.03
CA GLU A 169 -4.81 -10.08 -18.43
C GLU A 169 -3.46 -9.88 -17.73
N ALA A 170 -3.22 -8.76 -17.04
CA ALA A 170 -1.90 -8.44 -16.47
C ALA A 170 -1.72 -8.84 -14.99
N VAL A 171 -2.78 -9.28 -14.32
CA VAL A 171 -2.77 -9.62 -12.87
C VAL A 171 -2.79 -11.14 -12.64
N ALA A 172 -3.05 -11.94 -13.68
CA ALA A 172 -3.17 -13.40 -13.57
C ALA A 172 -1.86 -14.15 -13.25
N ASP A 173 -0.70 -13.49 -13.27
CA ASP A 173 0.62 -14.13 -13.05
C ASP A 173 1.15 -13.95 -11.61
N VAL A 174 0.41 -13.25 -10.74
CA VAL A 174 0.76 -13.06 -9.32
C VAL A 174 0.18 -14.19 -8.43
N ASP A 175 -0.79 -14.95 -8.96
CA ASP A 175 -1.54 -15.96 -8.21
C ASP A 175 -0.73 -17.27 -7.99
N ALA A 176 0.31 -17.51 -8.80
CA ALA A 176 1.02 -18.79 -8.83
C ALA A 176 2.04 -19.01 -7.69
N ASP A 177 2.38 -17.98 -6.90
CA ASP A 177 3.36 -18.06 -5.80
C ASP A 177 2.72 -17.89 -4.40
N ARG A 178 1.40 -17.69 -4.34
CA ARG A 178 0.62 -17.50 -3.11
C ARG A 178 0.47 -18.80 -2.30
N ASP A 179 0.33 -19.94 -2.98
CA ASP A 179 0.20 -21.26 -2.36
C ASP A 179 1.49 -21.74 -1.66
N ARG A 180 2.66 -21.18 -2.01
CA ARG A 180 3.95 -21.53 -1.37
C ARG A 180 4.24 -20.75 -0.10
N LEU A 181 3.70 -19.54 0.03
CA LEU A 181 3.85 -18.69 1.22
C LEU A 181 2.89 -19.06 2.35
N ALA A 182 1.78 -19.73 2.01
CA ALA A 182 0.75 -20.15 2.96
C ALA A 182 1.14 -21.37 3.83
N HIS A 183 2.28 -22.01 3.60
CA HIS A 183 2.59 -23.31 4.23
C HIS A 183 3.40 -23.26 5.53
N ASP A 184 3.89 -22.10 5.99
CA ASP A 184 4.88 -22.05 7.08
C ASP A 184 4.46 -21.26 8.35
N VAL A 185 3.23 -20.76 8.49
CA VAL A 185 2.84 -19.96 9.68
C VAL A 185 1.91 -20.72 10.62
N ALA A 186 2.55 -21.64 11.35
CA ALA A 186 2.41 -22.02 12.76
C ALA A 186 1.03 -22.18 13.44
N GLU A 187 0.85 -23.37 14.02
CA GLU A 187 -0.08 -23.71 15.12
C GLU A 187 0.04 -22.74 16.32
N ALA A 188 -0.89 -21.79 16.43
CA ALA A 188 -1.46 -21.27 17.69
C ALA A 188 -2.54 -20.22 17.38
N LEU A 189 -3.73 -20.37 17.94
CA LEU A 189 -4.86 -19.41 17.80
C LEU A 189 -4.51 -17.97 18.23
N ASP A 190 -3.52 -17.79 19.11
CA ASP A 190 -3.02 -16.49 19.56
C ASP A 190 -2.22 -15.75 18.45
N VAL A 191 -1.52 -16.51 17.60
CA VAL A 191 -0.81 -16.00 16.41
C VAL A 191 -1.81 -15.59 15.34
N GLU A 192 -2.93 -16.31 15.22
CA GLU A 192 -3.97 -16.03 14.23
C GLU A 192 -4.77 -14.76 14.54
N LEU A 193 -5.14 -14.55 15.81
CA LEU A 193 -5.82 -13.32 16.23
C LEU A 193 -4.90 -12.10 16.13
N SER A 194 -3.64 -12.25 16.54
CA SER A 194 -2.63 -11.19 16.41
C SER A 194 -2.36 -10.83 14.95
N HIS A 195 -2.27 -11.83 14.07
CA HIS A 195 -2.11 -11.62 12.64
C HIS A 195 -3.34 -10.95 12.01
N ALA A 196 -4.56 -11.32 12.42
CA ALA A 196 -5.77 -10.61 11.97
C ALA A 196 -5.74 -9.13 12.40
N ILE A 197 -5.37 -8.84 13.65
CA ILE A 197 -5.23 -7.46 14.14
C ILE A 197 -4.20 -6.66 13.33
N GLU A 198 -3.04 -7.25 13.04
CA GLU A 198 -1.99 -6.62 12.25
C GLU A 198 -2.44 -6.36 10.81
N HIS A 199 -3.16 -7.32 10.20
CA HIS A 199 -3.73 -7.17 8.86
C HIS A 199 -4.69 -5.98 8.80
N GLU A 200 -5.68 -5.95 9.69
CA GLU A 200 -6.67 -4.87 9.77
C GLU A 200 -6.02 -3.50 9.99
N GLN A 201 -5.01 -3.44 10.86
CA GLN A 201 -4.30 -2.20 11.12
C GLN A 201 -3.49 -1.73 9.90
N ALA A 202 -2.88 -2.65 9.15
CA ALA A 202 -2.18 -2.31 7.91
C ALA A 202 -3.14 -1.81 6.81
N THR A 203 -4.32 -2.41 6.70
CA THR A 203 -5.37 -2.01 5.74
C THR A 203 -5.94 -0.62 6.09
N ALA A 204 -6.19 -0.35 7.38
CA ALA A 204 -6.57 0.97 7.87
C ALA A 204 -5.54 2.05 7.49
N GLU A 205 -4.26 1.79 7.77
CA GLU A 205 -3.16 2.69 7.44
C GLU A 205 -3.01 2.91 5.94
N PHE A 206 -3.23 1.87 5.13
CA PHE A 206 -3.22 1.94 3.68
C PHE A 206 -4.32 2.89 3.17
N TYR A 207 -5.56 2.72 3.61
CA TYR A 207 -6.67 3.58 3.23
C TYR A 207 -6.48 5.02 3.72
N ALA A 208 -5.98 5.22 4.94
CA ALA A 208 -5.64 6.55 5.45
C ALA A 208 -4.53 7.22 4.61
N GLY A 209 -3.54 6.45 4.15
CA GLY A 209 -2.50 6.90 3.23
C GLY A 209 -3.05 7.34 1.86
N LEU A 210 -3.97 6.56 1.29
CA LEU A 210 -4.68 6.92 0.06
C LEU A 210 -5.51 8.19 0.23
N ALA A 211 -6.21 8.34 1.35
CA ALA A 211 -6.96 9.56 1.69
C ALA A 211 -6.05 10.79 1.82
N GLY A 212 -4.84 10.63 2.36
CA GLY A 212 -3.86 11.71 2.52
C GLY A 212 -3.23 12.17 1.21
N THR A 213 -3.19 11.30 0.20
CA THR A 213 -2.54 11.56 -1.09
C THR A 213 -3.51 11.88 -2.22
N THR A 214 -4.78 11.50 -2.10
CA THR A 214 -5.77 11.77 -3.15
C THR A 214 -6.24 13.23 -3.13
N PRO A 215 -6.16 13.95 -4.27
CA PRO A 215 -6.69 15.31 -4.38
C PRO A 215 -8.21 15.33 -4.60
N ILE A 216 -8.84 14.16 -4.81
CA ILE A 216 -10.27 14.03 -5.12
C ILE A 216 -11.04 13.90 -3.81
N ALA A 217 -11.83 14.92 -3.47
CA ALA A 217 -12.56 14.98 -2.20
C ALA A 217 -13.50 13.78 -1.98
N ALA A 218 -14.19 13.31 -3.03
CA ALA A 218 -15.07 12.15 -2.96
C ALA A 218 -14.30 10.88 -2.57
N LEU A 219 -13.22 10.56 -3.29
CA LEU A 219 -12.35 9.41 -2.97
C LEU A 219 -11.69 9.54 -1.61
N LYS A 220 -11.32 10.76 -1.21
CA LYS A 220 -10.79 11.03 0.13
C LYS A 220 -11.79 10.64 1.21
N GLN A 221 -13.07 10.98 1.04
CA GLN A 221 -14.11 10.60 2.00
C GLN A 221 -14.35 9.09 2.00
N THR A 222 -14.34 8.44 0.84
CA THR A 222 -14.45 6.97 0.73
C THR A 222 -13.30 6.27 1.45
N PHE A 223 -12.05 6.65 1.19
CA PHE A 223 -10.89 6.04 1.87
C PHE A 223 -10.87 6.34 3.36
N LEU A 224 -11.31 7.52 3.81
CA LEU A 224 -11.45 7.80 5.25
C LEU A 224 -12.60 7.02 5.89
N ALA A 225 -13.63 6.64 5.14
CA ALA A 225 -14.70 5.80 5.64
C ALA A 225 -14.20 4.37 5.83
N LEU A 226 -13.59 3.78 4.80
CA LEU A 226 -12.98 2.45 4.86
C LEU A 226 -11.92 2.36 5.96
N ALA A 227 -11.01 3.33 6.06
CA ALA A 227 -10.02 3.35 7.14
C ALA A 227 -10.63 3.33 8.55
N ARG A 228 -11.79 3.96 8.76
CA ARG A 228 -12.48 3.94 10.06
C ARG A 228 -13.20 2.62 10.32
N GLU A 229 -13.65 1.95 9.27
CA GLU A 229 -14.25 0.61 9.36
C GLU A 229 -13.18 -0.40 9.78
N GLU A 230 -12.01 -0.40 9.13
CA GLU A 230 -10.89 -1.26 9.55
C GLU A 230 -10.39 -0.94 10.97
N GLU A 231 -10.30 0.34 11.35
CA GLU A 231 -9.98 0.73 12.73
C GLU A 231 -11.00 0.17 13.75
N SER A 232 -12.27 0.05 13.36
CA SER A 232 -13.32 -0.55 14.18
C SER A 232 -13.13 -2.07 14.30
N HIS A 233 -12.72 -2.74 13.22
CA HIS A 233 -12.38 -4.17 13.24
C HIS A 233 -11.19 -4.43 14.19
N VAL A 234 -10.11 -3.66 14.06
CA VAL A 234 -8.97 -3.68 14.98
C VAL A 234 -9.42 -3.54 16.43
N ALA A 235 -10.28 -2.55 16.72
CA ALA A 235 -10.75 -2.29 18.08
C ALA A 235 -11.56 -3.46 18.66
N ARG A 236 -12.40 -4.11 17.85
CA ARG A 236 -13.20 -5.28 18.27
C ARG A 236 -12.33 -6.50 18.51
N LEU A 237 -11.37 -6.77 17.63
CA LEU A 237 -10.42 -7.88 17.77
C LEU A 237 -9.52 -7.71 19.01
N LYS A 238 -8.97 -6.50 19.24
CA LYS A 238 -8.20 -6.18 20.46
C LYS A 238 -9.05 -6.30 21.72
N ALA A 239 -10.28 -5.80 21.69
CA ALA A 239 -11.20 -5.92 22.83
C ALA A 239 -11.57 -7.37 23.15
N TYR A 240 -11.52 -8.28 22.17
CA TYR A 240 -11.64 -9.72 22.41
C TYR A 240 -10.38 -10.27 23.08
N ALA A 241 -9.20 -9.99 22.50
CA ALA A 241 -7.91 -10.45 23.02
C ALA A 241 -7.66 -10.02 24.48
N ASP A 242 -8.08 -8.81 24.84
CA ASP A 242 -7.94 -8.29 26.21
C ASP A 242 -8.87 -8.96 27.24
N ARG A 243 -9.89 -9.72 26.80
CA ARG A 243 -10.89 -10.39 27.65
C ARG A 243 -10.69 -11.88 27.79
N SER A 244 -9.99 -12.51 26.84
CA SER A 244 -9.66 -13.94 26.81
C SER A 244 -8.41 -14.26 27.63
#